data_AF-A0A067LIR4-F1
#
_entry.id   AF-A0A067LIR4-F1
#
_cell.length_a   1.000
_cell.length_b   1.000
_cell.length_c   1.000
_cell.angle_alpha   90.00
_cell.angle_beta   90.00
_cell.angle_gamma   90.00
#
_symmetry.space_group_name_H-M   'P 1'
#
loop_
_entity.id
_entity.type
_entity.pdbx_description
1 polymer ?
#
loop_
_entity_poly.entity_id
_entity_poly.type
_entity_poly.pdbx_seq_one_letter_code
_entity_poly.pdbx_strand_id
1 'polypeptide(L)'
;MDTIQHIAECTLKICDAQILEPKCTLASPKPKGLKWGRKFFDDTPIDIALSSEEVPDNWCRNSNYVLSYIWANDEGVQEALHIRNGTITDWKRCNKTLAYEYDLLSTVFYHKELLTAGYRALVYSGDHDMLIPYTGTVTWINSLNLTMSDGWRPWFVEGQIAGFTVKYSRDVGDGLTFATVKGGGHTAPEYKPKECLAMVDRWLSYYGM
;
A
#
# COMPACT_ATOMS: atom_id res chain seq x y z
N MET A 1 35.53 -3.47 -9.33
CA MET A 1 34.18 -2.97 -9.69
C MET A 1 33.24 -3.49 -8.62
N ASP A 2 32.63 -2.59 -7.88
CA ASP A 2 32.01 -2.87 -6.58
C ASP A 2 30.72 -3.69 -6.73
N THR A 3 30.52 -4.71 -5.88
CA THR A 3 29.32 -5.58 -5.91
C THR A 3 28.04 -4.77 -5.74
N ILE A 4 28.10 -3.68 -4.97
CA ILE A 4 26.97 -2.76 -4.76
C ILE A 4 26.57 -2.07 -6.06
N GLN A 5 27.55 -1.71 -6.90
CA GLN A 5 27.28 -1.03 -8.16
C GLN A 5 26.54 -1.94 -9.15
N HIS A 6 26.93 -3.21 -9.24
CA HIS A 6 26.23 -4.18 -10.09
C HIS A 6 24.80 -4.45 -9.61
N ILE A 7 24.57 -4.54 -8.30
CA ILE A 7 23.22 -4.68 -7.74
C ILE A 7 22.38 -3.47 -8.12
N ALA A 8 22.90 -2.25 -7.92
CA ALA A 8 22.21 -1.02 -8.29
C ALA A 8 21.83 -1.01 -9.77
N GLU A 9 22.78 -1.34 -10.66
CA GLU A 9 22.55 -1.44 -12.11
C GLU A 9 21.44 -2.46 -12.45
N CYS A 10 21.42 -3.63 -11.81
CA CYS A 10 20.39 -4.65 -11.98
C CYS A 10 19.01 -4.22 -11.46
N THR A 11 18.94 -3.39 -10.41
CA THR A 11 17.67 -2.96 -9.80
C THR A 11 17.14 -1.63 -10.31
N LEU A 12 17.88 -0.91 -11.19
CA LEU A 12 17.50 0.41 -11.70
C LEU A 12 16.09 0.50 -12.31
N LYS A 13 15.62 -0.60 -12.91
CA LYS A 13 14.33 -0.69 -13.61
C LYS A 13 13.22 -1.30 -12.77
N ILE A 14 13.49 -1.66 -11.52
CA ILE A 14 12.51 -2.25 -10.61
C ILE A 14 11.71 -1.13 -9.95
N CYS A 15 10.40 -1.33 -9.79
CA CYS A 15 9.57 -0.47 -8.96
C CYS A 15 9.85 -0.76 -7.48
N ASP A 16 10.41 0.23 -6.77
CA ASP A 16 10.75 0.07 -5.35
C ASP A 16 9.52 -0.21 -4.47
N ALA A 17 8.32 0.20 -4.91
CA ALA A 17 7.07 -0.07 -4.19
C ALA A 17 6.48 -1.46 -4.45
N GLN A 18 6.94 -2.17 -5.50
CA GLN A 18 6.50 -3.51 -5.86
C GLN A 18 7.54 -4.13 -6.80
N ILE A 19 8.38 -5.02 -6.27
CA ILE A 19 9.55 -5.53 -6.99
C ILE A 19 9.27 -6.32 -8.27
N LEU A 20 8.02 -6.76 -8.48
CA LEU A 20 7.61 -7.45 -9.71
C LEU A 20 7.14 -6.49 -10.81
N GLU A 21 7.01 -5.20 -10.53
CA GLU A 21 6.57 -4.20 -11.50
C GLU A 21 7.74 -3.38 -12.04
N PRO A 22 7.66 -2.91 -13.30
CA PRO A 22 8.68 -2.03 -13.87
C PRO A 22 8.62 -0.63 -13.24
N LYS A 23 9.76 0.05 -13.20
CA LYS A 23 9.85 1.43 -12.74
C LYS A 23 9.12 2.36 -13.72
N CYS A 24 8.04 2.97 -13.24
CA CYS A 24 7.18 3.83 -14.03
C CYS A 24 7.37 5.32 -13.70
N THR A 25 7.09 6.19 -14.67
CA THR A 25 6.99 7.62 -14.43
C THR A 25 5.77 7.93 -13.55
N LEU A 26 5.84 9.00 -12.77
CA LEU A 26 4.71 9.44 -11.95
C LEU A 26 3.62 10.03 -12.85
N ALA A 27 2.35 9.71 -12.55
CA ALA A 27 1.21 10.34 -13.23
C ALA A 27 1.23 11.87 -13.03
N SER A 28 1.09 12.60 -14.14
CA SER A 28 1.04 14.07 -14.16
C SER A 28 -0.37 14.56 -14.51
N PRO A 29 -0.89 15.63 -13.86
CA PRO A 29 -2.19 16.23 -14.19
C PRO A 29 -2.25 16.79 -15.61
N LYS A 30 -1.09 17.09 -16.21
CA LYS A 30 -0.98 17.60 -17.58
C LYS A 30 -0.38 16.51 -18.48
N PRO A 31 -1.18 15.75 -19.25
CA PRO A 31 -0.62 14.87 -20.25
C PRO A 31 0.04 15.74 -21.32
N LYS A 32 1.36 15.65 -21.47
CA LYS A 32 2.01 16.15 -22.69
C LYS A 32 1.60 15.20 -23.83
N GLY A 33 0.54 15.56 -24.55
CA GLY A 33 0.31 15.05 -25.91
C GLY A 33 -0.72 13.95 -26.13
N LEU A 34 -1.67 13.67 -25.23
CA LEU A 34 -2.83 12.85 -25.61
C LEU A 34 -3.89 13.71 -26.30
N LYS A 35 -3.88 13.74 -27.63
CA LYS A 35 -5.02 14.25 -28.42
C LYS A 35 -6.12 13.20 -28.39
N TRP A 36 -7.09 13.37 -27.51
CA TRP A 36 -8.29 12.53 -27.50
C TRP A 36 -9.23 12.95 -28.63
N GLY A 37 -9.41 12.08 -29.62
CA GLY A 37 -10.44 12.20 -30.65
C GLY A 37 -11.38 11.00 -30.59
N ARG A 38 -12.66 11.26 -30.29
CA ARG A 38 -13.93 10.53 -30.58
C ARG A 38 -14.02 8.99 -30.63
N LYS A 39 -12.97 8.20 -30.38
CA LYS A 39 -12.96 6.73 -30.60
C LYS A 39 -12.99 5.85 -29.34
N PHE A 40 -13.13 6.43 -28.16
CA PHE A 40 -13.05 5.67 -26.89
C PHE A 40 -14.38 5.48 -26.17
N PHE A 41 -15.44 6.11 -26.64
CA PHE A 41 -16.80 5.81 -26.18
C PHE A 41 -17.51 5.07 -27.31
N ASP A 42 -17.14 3.81 -27.52
CA ASP A 42 -18.05 2.87 -28.16
C ASP A 42 -18.56 1.95 -27.04
N ASP A 43 -19.87 1.95 -26.88
CA ASP A 43 -20.66 1.35 -25.81
C ASP A 43 -20.39 -0.16 -25.66
N THR A 44 -19.33 -0.51 -24.95
CA THR A 44 -19.08 -1.89 -24.53
C THR A 44 -19.18 -1.95 -23.00
N PRO A 45 -20.10 -2.74 -22.45
CA PRO A 45 -20.24 -2.87 -21.00
C PRO A 45 -18.91 -3.31 -20.41
N ILE A 46 -18.39 -2.56 -19.45
CA ILE A 46 -17.20 -2.95 -18.70
C ILE A 46 -17.60 -4.13 -17.81
N ASP A 47 -17.43 -5.34 -18.34
CA ASP A 47 -17.43 -6.55 -17.54
C ASP A 47 -16.19 -6.51 -16.65
N ILE A 48 -16.39 -6.17 -15.38
CA ILE A 48 -15.42 -6.38 -14.30
C ILE A 48 -15.40 -7.89 -14.02
N ALA A 49 -14.86 -8.67 -14.95
CA ALA A 49 -14.71 -10.11 -14.82
C ALA A 49 -13.45 -10.56 -15.56
N LEU A 50 -12.40 -10.81 -14.77
CA LEU A 50 -11.33 -11.78 -15.01
C LEU A 50 -10.99 -12.06 -16.48
N SER A 51 -10.00 -11.36 -17.02
CA SER A 51 -9.17 -11.94 -18.09
C SER A 51 -7.70 -11.70 -17.78
N SER A 52 -6.94 -12.79 -17.82
CA SER A 52 -5.49 -12.77 -17.89
C SER A 52 -5.11 -12.24 -19.26
N GLU A 53 -4.97 -10.94 -19.40
CA GLU A 53 -4.30 -10.36 -20.55
C GLU A 53 -2.85 -10.12 -20.17
N GLU A 54 -1.95 -10.68 -20.98
CA GLU A 54 -0.51 -10.42 -20.91
C GLU A 54 -0.32 -8.91 -20.79
N VAL A 55 0.15 -8.50 -19.60
CA VAL A 55 0.46 -7.11 -19.29
C VAL A 55 1.43 -6.64 -20.37
N PRO A 56 1.07 -5.67 -21.23
CA PRO A 56 1.95 -5.20 -22.29
C PRO A 56 3.31 -4.81 -21.71
N ASP A 57 4.40 -5.05 -22.45
CA ASP A 57 5.80 -4.75 -22.03
C ASP A 57 6.02 -3.32 -21.48
N ASN A 58 5.06 -2.41 -21.70
CA ASN A 58 5.08 -1.01 -21.28
C ASN A 58 3.91 -0.59 -20.37
N TRP A 59 3.14 -1.53 -19.80
CA TRP A 59 2.07 -1.18 -18.88
C TRP A 59 2.63 -0.69 -17.55
N CYS A 60 2.02 0.38 -17.04
CA CYS A 60 2.42 1.04 -15.81
C CYS A 60 1.21 1.27 -14.94
N ARG A 61 1.21 0.70 -13.73
CA ARG A 61 0.18 0.91 -12.72
C ARG A 61 -0.07 2.40 -12.44
N ASN A 62 1.00 3.19 -12.42
CA ASN A 62 0.92 4.64 -12.22
C ASN A 62 -0.03 5.35 -13.22
N SER A 63 -0.20 4.82 -14.43
CA SER A 63 -1.11 5.38 -15.43
C SER A 63 -2.56 5.40 -14.94
N ASN A 64 -2.96 4.45 -14.09
CA ASN A 64 -4.31 4.41 -13.51
C ASN A 64 -4.59 5.63 -12.64
N TYR A 65 -3.55 6.21 -12.03
CA TYR A 65 -3.71 7.38 -11.18
C TYR A 65 -4.04 8.66 -11.96
N VAL A 66 -3.92 8.68 -13.29
CA VAL A 66 -4.41 9.80 -14.10
C VAL A 66 -5.92 9.99 -13.90
N LEU A 67 -6.67 8.90 -13.76
CA LEU A 67 -8.11 8.92 -13.54
C LEU A 67 -8.49 9.63 -12.24
N SER A 68 -7.65 9.54 -11.19
CA SER A 68 -7.93 10.24 -9.93
C SER A 68 -7.87 11.76 -10.10
N TYR A 69 -7.01 12.28 -10.98
CA TYR A 69 -6.94 13.72 -11.25
C TYR A 69 -8.14 14.20 -12.06
N ILE A 70 -8.61 13.40 -13.02
CA ILE A 70 -9.79 13.74 -13.81
C ILE A 70 -11.03 13.75 -12.90
N TRP A 71 -11.22 12.68 -12.13
CA TRP A 71 -12.35 12.55 -11.23
C TRP A 71 -12.37 13.61 -10.12
N ALA A 72 -11.25 13.83 -9.42
CA ALA A 72 -11.22 14.77 -8.28
C ALA A 72 -11.28 16.26 -8.68
N ASN A 73 -11.01 16.59 -9.95
CA ASN A 73 -11.09 17.95 -10.48
C ASN A 73 -12.35 18.22 -11.31
N ASP A 74 -13.25 17.24 -11.43
CA ASP A 74 -14.56 17.47 -12.01
C ASP A 74 -15.42 18.33 -11.07
N GLU A 75 -16.04 19.38 -11.59
CA GLU A 75 -16.84 20.32 -10.78
C GLU A 75 -18.06 19.64 -10.16
N GLY A 76 -18.70 18.70 -10.87
CA GLY A 76 -19.83 17.94 -10.36
C GLY A 76 -19.42 16.99 -9.23
N VAL A 77 -18.25 16.35 -9.34
CA VAL A 77 -17.67 15.57 -8.24
C VAL A 77 -17.34 16.46 -7.03
N GLN A 78 -16.76 17.63 -7.25
CA GLN A 78 -16.45 18.57 -6.18
C GLN A 78 -17.72 19.07 -5.47
N GLU A 79 -18.77 19.39 -6.22
CA GLU A 79 -20.08 19.77 -5.68
C GLU A 79 -20.71 18.64 -4.86
N ALA A 80 -20.69 17.42 -5.38
CA ALA A 80 -21.22 16.22 -4.70
C ALA A 80 -20.46 15.89 -3.41
N LEU A 81 -19.15 16.17 -3.36
CA LEU A 81 -18.31 16.04 -2.17
C LEU A 81 -18.34 17.28 -1.26
N HIS A 82 -19.15 18.29 -1.59
CA HIS A 82 -19.30 19.55 -0.87
C HIS A 82 -17.97 20.31 -0.68
N ILE A 83 -17.10 20.27 -1.68
CA ILE A 83 -15.88 21.08 -1.71
C ILE A 83 -16.28 22.55 -1.88
N ARG A 84 -15.73 23.43 -1.03
CA ARG A 84 -16.03 24.86 -1.08
C ARG A 84 -15.54 25.47 -2.38
N ASN A 85 -16.44 25.99 -3.19
CA ASN A 85 -16.12 26.63 -4.46
C ASN A 85 -15.03 27.70 -4.31
N GLY A 86 -14.04 27.67 -5.20
CA GLY A 86 -12.92 28.61 -5.22
C GLY A 86 -11.78 28.30 -4.24
N THR A 87 -11.91 27.27 -3.39
CA THR A 87 -10.83 26.92 -2.44
C THR A 87 -9.77 26.00 -3.04
N ILE A 88 -10.16 25.08 -3.92
CA ILE A 88 -9.28 24.13 -4.60
C ILE A 88 -9.64 24.15 -6.09
N THR A 89 -8.68 24.48 -6.93
CA THR A 89 -8.82 24.49 -8.40
C THR A 89 -8.04 23.36 -9.08
N ASP A 90 -7.08 22.78 -8.38
CA ASP A 90 -6.25 21.66 -8.86
C ASP A 90 -5.94 20.73 -7.67
N TRP A 91 -6.74 19.68 -7.53
CA TRP A 91 -6.52 18.62 -6.57
C TRP A 91 -5.24 17.85 -6.92
N LYS A 92 -4.37 17.68 -5.92
CA LYS A 92 -3.11 16.96 -6.05
C LYS A 92 -3.07 15.79 -5.07
N ARG A 93 -2.87 14.58 -5.60
CA ARG A 93 -2.71 13.35 -4.79
C ARG A 93 -1.65 13.47 -3.70
N CYS A 94 -0.49 14.05 -4.03
CA CYS A 94 0.60 14.27 -3.09
C CYS A 94 1.12 15.71 -3.23
N ASN A 95 0.86 16.56 -2.24
CA ASN A 95 1.38 17.92 -2.23
C ASN A 95 2.80 17.97 -1.64
N LYS A 96 3.81 17.97 -2.52
CA LYS A 96 5.23 18.01 -2.13
C LYS A 96 5.71 19.39 -1.68
N THR A 97 4.88 20.43 -1.73
CA THR A 97 5.25 21.79 -1.29
C THR A 97 4.84 22.07 0.16
N LEU A 98 4.22 21.12 0.84
CA LEU A 98 3.90 21.27 2.25
C LEU A 98 5.19 21.33 3.05
N ALA A 99 5.38 22.40 3.81
CA ALA A 99 6.46 22.53 4.76
C ALA A 99 6.04 21.87 6.08
N TYR A 100 6.80 20.88 6.52
CA TYR A 100 6.66 20.26 7.83
C TYR A 100 8.05 19.99 8.41
N GLU A 101 8.16 20.06 9.73
CA GLU A 101 9.37 19.70 10.45
C GLU A 101 9.40 18.19 10.71
N TYR A 102 10.58 17.59 10.60
CA TYR A 102 10.80 16.18 10.91
C TYR A 102 11.38 16.08 12.33
N ASP A 103 10.52 16.26 13.33
CA ASP A 103 10.89 16.25 14.75
C ASP A 103 10.81 14.86 15.39
N LEU A 104 10.11 13.92 14.73
CA LEU A 104 9.93 12.56 15.23
C LEU A 104 10.78 11.52 14.47
N LEU A 105 11.82 11.03 15.13
CA LEU A 105 12.75 10.04 14.57
C LEU A 105 12.29 8.58 14.74
N SER A 106 11.41 8.30 15.71
CA SER A 106 10.94 6.95 15.98
C SER A 106 9.56 6.94 16.66
N THR A 107 8.74 5.96 16.27
CA THR A 107 7.39 5.74 16.81
C THR A 107 7.33 4.61 17.85
N VAL A 108 8.46 3.95 18.14
CA VAL A 108 8.55 2.79 19.04
C VAL A 108 8.00 3.12 20.43
N PHE A 109 8.41 4.27 20.99
CA PHE A 109 7.97 4.72 22.30
C PHE A 109 6.44 4.82 22.39
N TYR A 110 5.81 5.51 21.43
CA TYR A 110 4.36 5.70 21.42
C TYR A 110 3.59 4.38 21.26
N HIS A 111 4.07 3.46 20.43
CA HIS A 111 3.44 2.14 20.30
C HIS A 111 3.58 1.31 21.57
N LYS A 112 4.70 1.44 22.30
CA LYS A 112 4.87 0.79 23.60
C LYS A 112 3.87 1.32 24.63
N GLU A 113 3.64 2.64 24.68
CA GLU A 113 2.66 3.26 25.57
C GLU A 113 1.23 2.79 25.25
N LEU A 114 0.85 2.79 23.96
CA LEU A 114 -0.48 2.32 23.53
C LEU A 114 -0.71 0.84 23.87
N LEU A 115 0.28 -0.01 23.60
CA LEU A 115 0.20 -1.44 23.95
C LEU A 115 0.13 -1.65 25.47
N THR A 116 0.82 -0.83 26.26
CA THR A 116 0.78 -0.90 27.73
C THR A 116 -0.58 -0.46 28.28
N ALA A 117 -1.23 0.50 27.62
CA ALA A 117 -2.61 0.90 27.92
C ALA A 117 -3.67 -0.13 27.47
N GLY A 118 -3.27 -1.24 26.85
CA GLY A 118 -4.17 -2.32 26.43
C GLY A 118 -4.78 -2.16 25.04
N TYR A 119 -4.35 -1.18 24.25
CA TYR A 119 -4.83 -1.04 22.87
C TYR A 119 -4.28 -2.17 21.99
N ARG A 120 -5.17 -2.80 21.24
CA ARG A 120 -4.82 -3.82 20.26
C ARG A 120 -4.21 -3.19 19.01
N ALA A 121 -3.12 -3.76 18.51
CA ALA A 121 -2.44 -3.30 17.30
C ALA A 121 -2.43 -4.36 16.19
N LEU A 122 -2.64 -3.90 14.96
CA LEU A 122 -2.30 -4.64 13.73
C LEU A 122 -1.17 -3.88 13.03
N VAL A 123 -0.08 -4.58 12.74
CA VAL A 123 0.99 -4.10 11.86
C VAL A 123 1.04 -5.03 10.67
N TYR A 124 1.08 -4.50 9.46
CA TYR A 124 1.20 -5.33 8.27
C TYR A 124 2.13 -4.73 7.23
N SER A 125 2.70 -5.59 6.39
CA SER A 125 3.59 -5.20 5.30
C SER A 125 3.32 -6.04 4.06
N GLY A 126 3.31 -5.42 2.88
CA GLY A 126 3.50 -6.16 1.63
C GLY A 126 4.93 -6.72 1.58
N ASP A 127 5.10 -8.00 1.30
CA ASP A 127 6.44 -8.62 1.30
C ASP A 127 7.29 -8.31 0.05
N HIS A 128 6.71 -7.60 -0.91
CA HIS A 128 7.38 -7.12 -2.12
C HIS A 128 7.63 -5.60 -2.12
N ASP A 129 7.49 -4.93 -0.97
CA ASP A 129 7.86 -3.53 -0.80
C ASP A 129 9.37 -3.39 -0.48
N MET A 130 10.10 -2.59 -1.26
CA MET A 130 11.48 -2.20 -0.97
C MET A 130 11.60 -0.80 -0.37
N LEU A 131 10.55 0.03 -0.41
CA LEU A 131 10.56 1.34 0.25
C LEU A 131 10.58 1.19 1.77
N ILE A 132 9.68 0.35 2.30
CA ILE A 132 9.60 0.02 3.73
C ILE A 132 9.48 -1.50 3.87
N PRO A 133 10.59 -2.25 3.70
CA PRO A 133 10.55 -3.70 3.65
C PRO A 133 10.08 -4.29 4.99
N TYR A 134 9.34 -5.39 4.93
CA TYR A 134 8.80 -6.06 6.12
C TYR A 134 9.89 -6.48 7.13
N THR A 135 11.12 -6.70 6.67
CA THR A 135 12.27 -6.99 7.55
C THR A 135 12.63 -5.80 8.46
N GLY A 136 12.47 -4.58 7.95
CA GLY A 136 12.58 -3.35 8.76
C GLY A 136 11.46 -3.27 9.79
N THR A 137 10.23 -3.61 9.40
CA THR A 137 9.08 -3.68 10.32
C THR A 137 9.28 -4.75 11.40
N VAL A 138 9.79 -5.94 11.07
CA VAL A 138 10.12 -6.98 12.06
C VAL A 138 11.19 -6.49 13.03
N THR A 139 12.22 -5.79 12.54
CA THR A 139 13.25 -5.18 13.39
C THR A 139 12.64 -4.14 14.33
N TRP A 140 11.75 -3.30 13.83
CA TRP A 140 11.00 -2.33 14.63
C TRP A 140 10.12 -3.03 15.69
N ILE A 141 9.40 -4.11 15.35
CA ILE A 141 8.60 -4.88 16.32
C ILE A 141 9.49 -5.48 17.41
N ASN A 142 10.64 -6.05 17.03
CA ASN A 142 11.58 -6.63 17.99
C ASN A 142 12.07 -5.61 19.02
N SER A 143 12.21 -4.33 18.62
CA SER A 143 12.59 -3.26 19.54
C SER A 143 11.53 -2.93 20.61
N LEU A 144 10.27 -3.35 20.42
CA LEU A 144 9.22 -3.21 21.43
C LEU A 144 9.36 -4.22 22.58
N ASN A 145 10.22 -5.23 22.42
CA ASN A 145 10.48 -6.29 23.40
C ASN A 145 9.20 -6.96 23.93
N LEU A 146 8.35 -7.41 23.00
CA LEU A 146 7.08 -8.08 23.31
C LEU A 146 7.28 -9.60 23.46
N THR A 147 6.40 -10.25 24.23
CA THR A 147 6.41 -11.71 24.34
C THR A 147 5.67 -12.31 23.16
N MET A 148 6.31 -13.21 22.40
CA MET A 148 5.65 -13.93 21.31
C MET A 148 4.71 -15.00 21.89
N SER A 149 3.43 -14.95 21.51
CA SER A 149 2.39 -15.89 21.97
C SER A 149 1.96 -16.89 20.89
N ASP A 150 2.09 -16.51 19.62
CA ASP A 150 1.88 -17.39 18.47
C ASP A 150 3.00 -17.14 17.46
N GLY A 151 3.72 -18.21 17.11
CA GLY A 151 4.95 -18.16 16.31
C GLY A 151 4.70 -17.83 14.85
N TRP A 152 5.79 -17.61 14.11
CA TRP A 152 5.75 -17.35 12.67
C TRP A 152 5.11 -18.52 11.91
N ARG A 153 3.95 -18.27 11.32
CA ARG A 153 3.18 -19.29 10.59
C ARG A 153 2.43 -18.69 9.40
N PRO A 154 2.10 -19.49 8.37
CA PRO A 154 1.29 -19.00 7.27
C PRO A 154 -0.13 -18.67 7.73
N TRP A 155 -0.74 -17.69 7.07
CA TRP A 155 -2.18 -17.46 7.10
C TRP A 155 -2.77 -17.61 5.70
N PHE A 156 -4.05 -17.98 5.65
CA PHE A 156 -4.66 -18.46 4.40
C PHE A 156 -5.91 -17.67 4.04
N VAL A 157 -6.12 -17.48 2.74
CA VAL A 157 -7.37 -16.99 2.15
C VAL A 157 -7.76 -17.98 1.06
N GLU A 158 -8.94 -18.58 1.20
CA GLU A 158 -9.45 -19.60 0.26
C GLU A 158 -8.45 -20.73 -0.05
N GLY A 159 -7.79 -21.23 0.99
CA GLY A 159 -6.83 -22.34 0.86
C GLY A 159 -5.47 -21.97 0.25
N GLN A 160 -5.25 -20.70 -0.12
CA GLN A 160 -3.95 -20.21 -0.58
C GLN A 160 -3.23 -19.44 0.53
N ILE A 161 -1.89 -19.54 0.56
CA ILE A 161 -1.07 -18.75 1.48
C ILE A 161 -1.17 -17.28 1.09
N ALA A 162 -1.80 -16.49 1.97
CA ALA A 162 -1.94 -15.05 1.82
C ALA A 162 -0.76 -14.28 2.43
N GLY A 163 0.04 -14.95 3.28
CA GLY A 163 1.27 -14.43 3.85
C GLY A 163 1.64 -15.17 5.13
N PHE A 164 2.40 -14.53 6.01
CA PHE A 164 2.79 -15.05 7.31
C PHE A 164 2.38 -14.12 8.44
N THR A 165 2.09 -14.67 9.61
CA THR A 165 1.63 -13.93 10.78
C THR A 165 2.39 -14.34 12.04
N VAL A 166 2.51 -13.40 12.99
CA VAL A 166 3.03 -13.59 14.35
C VAL A 166 2.12 -12.86 15.32
N LYS A 167 1.85 -13.45 16.49
CA LYS A 167 1.13 -12.78 17.57
C LYS A 167 2.06 -12.52 18.74
N TYR A 168 2.02 -11.30 19.24
CA TYR A 168 2.72 -10.87 20.44
C TYR A 168 1.72 -10.50 21.52
N SER A 169 1.88 -11.07 22.71
CA SER A 169 1.04 -10.80 23.88
C SER A 169 1.64 -9.70 24.76
N ARG A 170 0.76 -9.16 25.60
CA ARG A 170 1.06 -8.25 26.72
C ARG A 170 0.27 -8.72 27.94
N ASP A 171 0.63 -8.19 29.10
CA ASP A 171 -0.09 -8.47 30.35
C ASP A 171 -1.51 -7.90 30.34
N VAL A 172 -1.73 -6.83 29.56
CA VAL A 172 -3.02 -6.14 29.41
C VAL A 172 -3.38 -6.05 27.92
N GLY A 173 -4.63 -6.40 27.59
CA GLY A 173 -5.17 -6.32 26.22
C GLY A 173 -4.74 -7.45 25.28
N ASP A 174 -5.08 -7.31 24.00
CA ASP A 174 -4.86 -8.34 22.96
C ASP A 174 -3.46 -8.29 22.31
N GLY A 175 -2.65 -7.31 22.68
CA GLY A 175 -1.29 -7.13 22.20
C GLY A 175 -1.20 -6.71 20.72
N LEU A 176 -0.17 -7.21 20.05
CA LEU A 176 0.18 -6.85 18.67
C LEU A 176 0.12 -8.07 17.78
N THR A 177 -0.56 -7.95 16.64
CA THR A 177 -0.49 -8.93 15.56
C THR A 177 0.30 -8.34 14.40
N PHE A 178 1.28 -9.09 13.90
CA PHE A 178 2.01 -8.75 12.68
C PHE A 178 1.63 -9.70 11.56
N ALA A 179 1.42 -9.19 10.35
CA ALA A 179 1.28 -10.02 9.17
C ALA A 179 1.98 -9.47 7.92
N THR A 180 2.54 -10.37 7.12
CA THR A 180 2.91 -10.07 5.75
C THR A 180 1.74 -10.37 4.81
N VAL A 181 1.68 -9.65 3.69
CA VAL A 181 0.78 -9.92 2.57
C VAL A 181 1.61 -10.35 1.37
N LYS A 182 1.50 -11.63 1.00
CA LYS A 182 2.31 -12.29 -0.03
C LYS A 182 2.03 -11.71 -1.41
N GLY A 183 3.06 -11.16 -2.04
CA GLY A 183 2.97 -10.43 -3.31
C GLY A 183 2.36 -9.04 -3.18
N GLY A 184 2.13 -8.54 -1.96
CA GLY A 184 1.71 -7.16 -1.72
C GLY A 184 2.87 -6.19 -1.85
N GLY A 185 2.64 -5.03 -2.45
CA GLY A 185 3.61 -3.92 -2.48
C GLY A 185 3.43 -2.95 -1.31
N HIS A 186 3.97 -1.74 -1.44
CA HIS A 186 3.89 -0.68 -0.43
C HIS A 186 2.43 -0.36 -0.05
N THR A 187 1.58 -0.19 -1.05
CA THR A 187 0.12 -0.10 -0.91
C THR A 187 -0.50 -1.49 -1.06
N ALA A 188 -0.25 -2.42 -0.11
CA ALA A 188 -0.65 -3.83 -0.23
C ALA A 188 -2.09 -4.07 -0.75
N PRO A 189 -3.13 -3.32 -0.35
CA PRO A 189 -4.50 -3.48 -0.88
C PRO A 189 -4.64 -3.22 -2.39
N GLU A 190 -3.75 -2.43 -2.99
CA GLU A 190 -3.74 -2.18 -4.44
C GLU A 190 -3.27 -3.40 -5.26
N TYR A 191 -2.46 -4.27 -4.65
CA TYR A 191 -1.89 -5.47 -5.28
C TYR A 191 -2.63 -6.74 -4.86
N LYS A 192 -3.13 -6.78 -3.62
CA LYS A 192 -3.74 -7.94 -2.97
C LYS A 192 -5.02 -7.53 -2.22
N PRO A 193 -6.04 -7.01 -2.94
CA PRO A 193 -7.25 -6.46 -2.31
C PRO A 193 -8.02 -7.50 -1.50
N LYS A 194 -8.11 -8.73 -2.02
CA LYS A 194 -8.83 -9.84 -1.37
C LYS A 194 -8.18 -10.25 -0.06
N GLU A 195 -6.87 -10.42 -0.06
CA GLU A 195 -6.09 -10.79 1.11
C GLU A 195 -6.12 -9.68 2.16
N CYS A 196 -5.97 -8.42 1.74
CA CYS A 196 -6.04 -7.28 2.65
C CYS A 196 -7.43 -7.11 3.27
N LEU A 197 -8.50 -7.35 2.50
CA LEU A 197 -9.87 -7.34 3.03
C LEU A 197 -10.06 -8.44 4.07
N ALA A 198 -9.63 -9.67 3.79
CA ALA A 198 -9.71 -10.77 4.75
C ALA A 198 -8.90 -10.49 6.03
N MET A 199 -7.72 -9.87 5.91
CA MET A 199 -6.90 -9.47 7.05
C MET A 199 -7.61 -8.46 7.95
N VAL A 200 -8.15 -7.36 7.38
CA VAL A 200 -8.83 -6.33 8.19
C VAL A 200 -10.12 -6.86 8.79
N ASP A 201 -10.89 -7.67 8.06
CA ASP A 201 -12.12 -8.28 8.53
C ASP A 201 -11.88 -9.21 9.73
N ARG A 202 -10.89 -10.11 9.62
CA ARG A 202 -10.47 -10.98 10.73
C ARG A 202 -10.00 -10.18 11.93
N TRP A 203 -9.18 -9.16 11.70
CA TRP A 203 -8.68 -8.34 12.79
C TRP A 203 -9.83 -7.63 13.53
N LEU A 204 -10.71 -6.94 12.81
CA LEU A 204 -11.88 -6.26 13.41
C LEU A 204 -12.83 -7.23 14.13
N SER A 205 -12.97 -8.44 13.61
CA SER A 205 -13.83 -9.49 14.17
C SER A 205 -13.17 -10.34 15.27
N TYR A 206 -11.95 -9.99 15.71
CA TYR A 206 -11.18 -10.74 16.72
C TYR A 206 -10.83 -12.19 16.32
N TYR A 207 -10.90 -12.51 15.03
CA TYR A 207 -10.42 -13.78 14.50
C TYR A 207 -8.91 -13.74 14.26
N GLY A 208 -8.23 -14.85 14.51
CA GLY A 208 -6.83 -15.03 14.16
C GLY A 208 -6.64 -15.04 12.64
N MET A 209 -5.49 -14.56 12.19
CA MET A 209 -5.06 -14.74 10.79
C MET A 209 -4.70 -16.19 10.52
#